data_AF-A0A1G1VT10-F1
#
_entry.id   AF-A0A1G1VT10-F1
#
_cell.length_a   1.000
_cell.length_b   1.000
_cell.length_c   1.000
_cell.angle_alpha   90.00
_cell.angle_beta   90.00
_cell.angle_gamma   90.00
#
_symmetry.space_group_name_H-M   'P 1'
#
loop_
_entity.id
_entity.type
_entity.pdbx_description
1 polymer ?
#
loop_
_entity_poly.entity_id
_entity_poly.type
_entity_poly.pdbx_seq_one_letter_code
_entity_poly.pdbx_strand_id
1 'polypeptide(L)'
;MQILLIPVQVFLLIFILFAFSRVWLRFRERTINIGTFLFWSLIWGLAALGSLNPQFTTSIARVLGIGRGADVVIYASLVLLFYLVYRTNVILENVRHQITELVRKIALEGEKRSKKKK
;
A
#
# COMPACT_ATOMS: atom_id res chain seq x y z
N MET A 1 -18.60 20.69 23.16
CA MET A 1 -17.64 19.61 22.83
C MET A 1 -18.07 18.70 21.67
N GLN A 2 -19.35 18.54 21.33
CA GLN A 2 -19.77 17.72 20.18
C GLN A 2 -19.46 18.34 18.79
N ILE A 3 -19.38 19.66 18.68
CA ILE A 3 -19.16 20.37 17.40
C ILE A 3 -17.72 20.18 16.85
N LEU A 4 -16.74 19.87 17.70
CA LEU A 4 -15.32 19.67 17.31
C LEU A 4 -15.03 18.28 16.72
N LEU A 5 -15.87 17.27 17.01
CA LEU A 5 -15.70 15.90 16.52
C LEU A 5 -16.20 15.71 15.08
N ILE A 6 -17.23 16.48 14.69
CA ILE A 6 -17.85 16.46 13.35
C ILE A 6 -16.83 16.79 12.24
N PRO A 7 -16.02 17.87 12.31
CA PRO A 7 -15.10 18.21 11.22
C PRO A 7 -14.02 17.14 11.01
N VAL A 8 -13.50 16.54 12.09
CA VAL A 8 -12.51 15.45 11.98
C VAL A 8 -13.13 14.20 11.34
N GLN A 9 -14.35 13.83 11.73
CA GLN A 9 -15.06 12.70 11.12
C GLN A 9 -15.40 12.94 9.65
N VAL A 10 -15.84 14.16 9.28
CA VAL A 10 -16.12 14.52 7.89
C VAL A 10 -14.84 14.50 7.05
N PHE A 11 -13.73 15.02 7.58
CA PHE A 11 -12.45 15.00 6.90
C PHE A 11 -11.93 13.57 6.68
N LEU A 12 -12.06 12.70 7.70
CA LEU A 12 -11.71 11.28 7.61
C LEU A 12 -12.57 10.54 6.57
N LEU A 13 -13.88 10.80 6.54
CA LEU A 13 -14.80 10.21 5.56
C LEU A 13 -14.46 10.63 4.13
N ILE A 14 -14.18 11.92 3.91
CA ILE A 14 -13.75 12.44 2.60
C ILE A 14 -12.42 11.81 2.19
N PHE A 15 -11.47 11.67 3.12
CA PHE A 15 -10.19 11.05 2.85
C PHE A 15 -10.32 9.56 2.49
N ILE A 16 -11.18 8.81 3.20
CA ILE A 16 -11.47 7.41 2.90
C ILE A 16 -12.14 7.28 1.52
N LEU A 17 -13.12 8.13 1.20
CA LEU A 17 -13.78 8.14 -0.11
C LEU A 17 -12.82 8.49 -1.24
N PHE A 18 -11.94 9.47 -1.03
CA PHE A 18 -10.90 9.83 -1.99
C PHE A 18 -9.93 8.67 -2.22
N ALA A 19 -9.49 8.02 -1.14
CA ALA A 19 -8.58 6.90 -1.24
C ALA A 19 -9.22 5.68 -1.90
N PHE A 20 -10.49 5.39 -1.59
CA PHE A 20 -11.26 4.35 -2.25
C PHE A 20 -11.44 4.64 -3.76
N SER A 21 -11.74 5.89 -4.11
CA SER A 21 -11.82 6.34 -5.51
C SER A 21 -10.49 6.13 -6.24
N ARG A 22 -9.36 6.42 -5.59
CA ARG A 22 -8.01 6.18 -6.16
C ARG A 22 -7.73 4.70 -6.39
N VAL A 23 -8.14 3.83 -5.48
CA VAL A 23 -8.02 2.36 -5.63
C VAL A 23 -8.92 1.87 -6.77
N TRP A 24 -10.14 2.37 -6.86
CA TRP A 24 -11.11 2.03 -7.91
C TRP A 24 -10.65 2.47 -9.30
N LEU A 25 -10.13 3.70 -9.44
CA LEU A 25 -9.56 4.22 -10.69
C LEU A 25 -8.39 3.35 -11.18
N ARG A 26 -7.46 3.00 -10.29
CA ARG A 26 -6.32 2.14 -10.66
C ARG A 26 -6.72 0.69 -10.98
N PHE A 27 -7.80 0.18 -10.36
CA PHE A 27 -8.36 -1.12 -10.73
C PHE A 27 -9.00 -1.09 -12.13
N ARG A 28 -9.74 -0.03 -12.45
CA ARG A 28 -10.37 0.16 -13.77
C ARG A 28 -9.33 0.28 -14.90
N GLU A 29 -8.16 0.83 -14.60
CA GLU A 29 -7.03 0.92 -15.54
C GLU A 29 -6.30 -0.43 -15.76
N ARG A 30 -6.71 -1.53 -15.11
CA ARG A 30 -6.04 -2.85 -15.11
C ARG A 30 -4.55 -2.83 -14.72
N THR A 31 -4.08 -1.74 -14.13
CA THR A 31 -2.68 -1.59 -13.69
C THR A 31 -2.39 -2.34 -12.39
N ILE A 32 -3.43 -2.86 -11.74
CA ILE A 32 -3.36 -3.51 -10.44
C ILE A 32 -4.00 -4.91 -10.51
N ASN A 33 -3.29 -5.91 -10.00
CA ASN A 33 -3.79 -7.28 -9.89
C ASN A 33 -4.92 -7.39 -8.82
N ILE A 34 -5.83 -8.35 -8.98
CA ILE A 34 -7.01 -8.53 -8.10
C ILE A 34 -6.64 -8.62 -6.61
N GLY A 35 -5.50 -9.26 -6.30
CA GLY A 35 -5.00 -9.38 -4.93
C GLY A 35 -4.61 -8.03 -4.30
N THR A 36 -4.04 -7.12 -5.09
CA THR A 36 -3.68 -5.79 -4.59
C THR A 36 -4.93 -4.92 -4.40
N PHE A 37 -5.96 -5.07 -5.25
CA PHE A 37 -7.25 -4.42 -5.04
C PHE A 37 -7.93 -4.90 -3.75
N LEU A 38 -8.00 -6.21 -3.53
CA LEU A 38 -8.55 -6.79 -2.30
C LEU A 38 -7.79 -6.36 -1.05
N PHE A 39 -6.46 -6.33 -1.10
CA PHE A 39 -5.61 -5.87 0.00
C PHE A 39 -5.92 -4.41 0.39
N TRP A 40 -5.98 -3.50 -0.59
CA TRP A 40 -6.30 -2.10 -0.31
C TRP A 40 -7.75 -1.92 0.14
N SER A 41 -8.70 -2.64 -0.46
CA SER A 41 -10.11 -2.61 -0.04
C SER A 41 -10.28 -3.04 1.43
N LEU A 42 -9.56 -4.09 1.85
CA LEU A 42 -9.57 -4.56 3.23
C LEU A 42 -9.01 -3.50 4.19
N ILE A 43 -7.90 -2.84 3.84
CA ILE A 43 -7.30 -1.77 4.66
C ILE A 43 -8.28 -0.60 4.84
N TRP A 44 -8.89 -0.12 3.76
CA TRP A 44 -9.86 0.98 3.84
C TRP A 44 -11.14 0.58 4.57
N GLY A 45 -11.59 -0.68 4.42
CA GLY A 45 -12.71 -1.23 5.17
C GLY A 45 -12.44 -1.26 6.67
N LEU A 46 -11.25 -1.74 7.09
CA LEU A 46 -10.84 -1.73 8.49
C LEU A 46 -10.71 -0.30 9.06
N ALA A 47 -10.19 0.64 8.27
CA ALA A 47 -10.12 2.05 8.65
C ALA A 47 -11.51 2.69 8.83
N ALA A 48 -12.45 2.37 7.95
CA ALA A 48 -13.84 2.84 8.06
C ALA A 48 -14.53 2.27 9.31
N LEU A 49 -14.37 0.97 9.57
CA LEU A 49 -14.92 0.31 10.76
C LEU A 49 -14.33 0.89 12.06
N GLY A 50 -13.02 1.11 12.12
CA GLY A 50 -12.36 1.72 13.27
C GLY A 50 -12.74 3.19 13.51
N SER A 51 -13.08 3.92 12.43
CA SER A 51 -13.53 5.32 12.50
C SER A 51 -14.99 5.45 12.95
N LEU A 52 -15.87 4.54 12.50
CA LEU A 52 -17.29 4.56 12.82
C LEU A 52 -17.61 4.03 14.22
N ASN A 53 -16.79 3.10 14.76
CA ASN A 53 -17.03 2.55 16.09
C ASN A 53 -15.73 2.38 16.92
N PRO A 54 -15.39 3.35 17.78
CA PRO A 54 -14.21 3.27 18.65
C PRO A 54 -14.27 2.13 19.69
N GLN A 55 -15.44 1.50 19.94
CA GLN A 55 -15.54 0.35 20.84
C GLN A 55 -14.88 -0.92 20.28
N PHE A 56 -14.81 -1.07 18.95
CA PHE A 56 -14.08 -2.16 18.31
C PHE A 56 -12.58 -2.03 18.53
N THR A 57 -12.04 -0.83 18.28
CA THR A 57 -10.62 -0.53 18.51
C THR A 57 -10.25 -0.70 19.99
N THR A 58 -11.16 -0.35 20.91
CA THR A 58 -10.94 -0.49 22.35
C THR A 58 -10.98 -1.95 22.83
N SER A 59 -11.78 -2.81 22.19
CA SER A 59 -11.82 -4.25 22.50
C SER A 59 -10.55 -4.96 22.03
N ILE A 60 -10.05 -4.63 20.83
CA ILE A 60 -8.78 -5.14 20.32
C ILE A 60 -7.61 -4.66 21.19
N ALA A 61 -7.63 -3.40 21.63
CA ALA A 61 -6.59 -2.84 22.50
C ALA A 61 -6.50 -3.55 23.86
N ARG A 62 -7.65 -3.94 24.43
CA ARG A 62 -7.69 -4.72 25.69
C ARG A 62 -7.05 -6.11 25.55
N VAL A 63 -7.26 -6.79 24.42
CA VAL A 63 -6.63 -8.10 24.14
C VAL A 63 -5.12 -7.96 23.93
N LEU A 64 -4.68 -6.86 23.31
CA LEU A 64 -3.27 -6.57 23.04
C LEU A 64 -2.53 -5.90 24.22
N GLY A 65 -3.22 -5.60 25.33
CA GLY A 65 -2.63 -4.95 26.51
C GLY A 65 -2.25 -3.47 26.31
N ILE A 66 -2.80 -2.80 25.29
CA ILE A 66 -2.50 -1.41 24.95
C ILE A 66 -3.65 -0.53 25.46
N GLY A 67 -3.35 0.46 26.30
CA GLY A 67 -4.35 1.28 27.00
C GLY A 67 -5.22 2.16 26.10
N ARG A 68 -4.83 2.38 24.84
CA ARG A 68 -5.56 3.21 23.87
C ARG A 68 -5.65 2.50 22.52
N GLY A 69 -6.87 2.37 22.00
CA GLY A 69 -7.11 1.73 20.69
C GLY A 69 -6.41 2.42 19.51
N ALA A 70 -6.23 3.75 19.57
CA ALA A 70 -5.52 4.49 18.53
C ALA A 70 -4.06 4.03 18.39
N ASP A 71 -3.38 3.70 19.50
CA ASP A 71 -1.97 3.34 19.50
C ASP A 71 -1.74 1.98 18.81
N VAL A 72 -2.70 1.05 18.95
CA VAL A 72 -2.70 -0.24 18.23
C VAL A 72 -2.69 -0.01 16.72
N VAL A 73 -3.56 0.88 16.23
CA VAL A 73 -3.66 1.20 14.80
C VAL A 73 -2.36 1.83 14.30
N ILE A 74 -1.77 2.73 15.10
CA ILE A 74 -0.50 3.36 14.77
C ILE A 74 0.61 2.31 14.66
N TYR A 75 0.78 1.44 15.66
CA TYR A 75 1.81 0.40 15.61
C TYR A 75 1.61 -0.58 14.45
N ALA A 76 0.38 -1.03 14.21
CA ALA A 76 0.07 -1.89 13.07
C ALA A 76 0.39 -1.21 11.73
N SER A 77 0.03 0.08 11.59
CA SER A 77 0.33 0.86 10.38
C SER A 77 1.83 1.06 10.17
N LEU A 78 2.59 1.25 11.26
CA LEU A 78 4.04 1.43 11.20
C LEU A 78 4.71 0.14 10.72
N VAL A 79 4.37 -0.99 11.32
CA VAL A 79 4.89 -2.32 10.92
C VAL A 79 4.52 -2.60 9.46
N LEU A 80 3.27 -2.34 9.07
CA LEU A 80 2.81 -2.52 7.70
C LEU A 80 3.58 -1.63 6.72
N LEU A 81 3.81 -0.37 7.08
CA LEU A 81 4.56 0.59 6.26
C LEU A 81 6.01 0.15 6.09
N PHE A 82 6.69 -0.28 7.15
CA PHE A 82 8.03 -0.84 7.06
C PHE A 82 8.07 -2.07 6.13
N TYR A 83 7.10 -2.98 6.26
CA TYR A 83 6.99 -4.13 5.37
C TYR A 83 6.79 -3.73 3.90
N LEU A 84 5.92 -2.75 3.62
CA LEU A 84 5.66 -2.26 2.27
C LEU A 84 6.89 -1.57 1.66
N VAL A 85 7.62 -0.77 2.46
CA VAL A 85 8.88 -0.15 2.04
C VAL A 85 9.91 -1.22 1.73
N TYR A 86 10.08 -2.22 2.61
CA TYR A 86 10.97 -3.34 2.38
C TYR A 86 10.62 -4.10 1.09
N ARG A 87 9.35 -4.49 0.92
CA ARG A 87 8.85 -5.16 -0.29
C ARG A 87 9.12 -4.36 -1.56
N THR A 88 8.95 -3.04 -1.49
CA THR A 88 9.22 -2.14 -2.62
C THR A 88 10.70 -2.13 -2.98
N ASN A 89 11.60 -2.10 -2.00
CA ASN A 89 13.04 -2.18 -2.23
C ASN A 89 13.44 -3.51 -2.89
N VAL A 90 12.87 -4.64 -2.44
CA VAL A 90 13.13 -5.96 -3.05
C VAL A 90 12.68 -5.99 -4.53
N ILE A 91 11.48 -5.47 -4.82
CA ILE A 91 10.99 -5.39 -6.20
C ILE A 91 11.88 -4.48 -7.04
N LEU A 92 12.31 -3.34 -6.49
CA LEU A 92 13.19 -2.40 -7.18
C LEU A 92 14.54 -3.03 -7.52
N GLU A 93 15.12 -3.82 -6.61
CA GLU A 93 16.38 -4.52 -6.86
C GLU A 93 16.23 -5.59 -7.95
N ASN A 94 15.14 -6.35 -7.93
CA ASN A 94 14.85 -7.31 -9.01
C ASN A 94 14.71 -6.62 -10.38
N VAL A 95 14.05 -5.47 -10.43
CA VAL A 95 13.91 -4.68 -11.67
C VAL A 95 15.28 -4.18 -12.14
N ARG A 96 16.13 -3.69 -11.22
CA ARG A 96 17.52 -3.29 -11.55
C ARG A 96 18.31 -4.44 -12.17
N HIS A 97 18.28 -5.62 -11.55
CA HIS A 97 18.94 -6.81 -12.09
C HIS A 97 18.43 -7.19 -13.49
N GLN A 98 17.12 -7.15 -13.72
CA GLN A 98 16.54 -7.44 -15.04
C GLN A 98 16.99 -6.44 -16.10
N ILE A 99 17.08 -5.16 -15.77
CA ILE A 99 17.59 -4.11 -16.68
C ILE A 99 19.07 -4.37 -17.00
N THR A 100 19.90 -4.67 -16.00
CA THR A 100 21.32 -4.99 -16.22
C THR A 100 21.51 -6.17 -17.17
N GLU A 101 20.76 -7.25 -16.95
CA GLU A 101 20.81 -8.44 -17.83
C GLU A 101 20.30 -8.14 -19.24
N LEU A 102 19.24 -7.33 -19.37
CA LEU A 102 18.72 -6.90 -20.67
C LEU A 102 19.76 -6.09 -21.44
N VAL A 103 20.39 -5.10 -20.80
CA VAL A 103 21.45 -4.27 -21.41
C VAL A 103 22.64 -5.12 -21.83
N ARG A 104 23.07 -6.07 -20.98
CA ARG A 104 24.16 -7.01 -21.31
C ARG A 104 23.82 -7.85 -22.55
N LYS A 105 22.61 -8.38 -22.65
CA LYS A 105 22.16 -9.16 -23.82
C LYS A 105 22.18 -8.31 -25.09
N ILE A 106 21.65 -7.09 -25.02
CA ILE A 106 21.64 -6.16 -26.16
C ILE A 106 23.07 -5.85 -26.64
N ALA A 107 24.00 -5.59 -25.71
CA ALA A 107 25.39 -5.30 -26.04
C ALA A 107 26.10 -6.48 -26.73
N LEU A 108 25.94 -7.70 -26.19
CA LEU A 108 26.53 -8.91 -26.76
C LEU A 108 25.92 -9.26 -28.12
N GLU A 109 24.63 -9.03 -28.32
CA GLU A 109 23.98 -9.26 -29.61
C GLU A 109 24.46 -8.24 -30.67
N GLY A 110 24.63 -6.98 -30.26
CA GLY A 110 25.23 -5.93 -31.11
C GLY A 110 26.64 -6.29 -31.59
N GLU A 111 27.48 -6.80 -30.70
CA GLU A 111 28.85 -7.24 -31.04
C GLU A 111 28.83 -8.42 -32.04
N LYS A 112 27.98 -9.43 -31.81
CA LYS A 112 27.83 -10.57 -32.72
C LYS A 112 27.39 -10.15 -34.12
N ARG A 113 26.45 -9.20 -34.22
CA ARG A 113 25.99 -8.65 -35.51
C ARG A 113 27.09 -7.87 -36.24
N SER A 114 27.95 -7.15 -35.51
CA SER A 114 29.10 -6.43 -36.08
C SER A 114 30.14 -7.39 -36.66
N LYS A 115 30.49 -8.46 -35.93
CA LYS A 115 31.45 -9.48 -36.41
C LYS A 115 30.99 -10.25 -37.63
N LYS A 116 29.67 -10.43 -37.82
CA LYS A 116 29.10 -11.15 -38.98
C LYS A 116 29.02 -10.31 -40.27
N LYS A 117 29.22 -8.99 -40.17
CA LYS A 117 29.21 -8.04 -41.31
C LYS A 117 30.61 -7.72 -41.85
N LYS A 118 31.68 -8.12 -41.15
CA LYS A 118 33.06 -8.10 -41.62
C LYS A 118 33.40 -9.47 -42.21
#